data_AF-A0A804RF01-F1
#
_entry.id   AF-A0A804RF01-F1
#
_cell.length_a   1.000
_cell.length_b   1.000
_cell.length_c   1.000
_cell.angle_alpha   90.00
_cell.angle_beta   90.00
_cell.angle_gamma   90.00
#
_symmetry.space_group_name_H-M   'P 1'
#
loop_
_entity.id
_entity.type
_entity.pdbx_description
1 polymer ?
#
loop_
_entity_poly.entity_id
_entity_poly.type
_entity_poly.pdbx_seq_one_letter_code
_entity_poly.pdbx_strand_id
1 'polypeptide(L)' 'MPGILAGTVEDALMAYSAIVDQSQPSYLRPELNLPQLGSTLSIGNIKLARYGKWFNDSAEDIRSCCDKALQALRANYGWQ' A
#
# COMPACT_ATOMS: atom_id res chain seq x y z
N MET A 1 17.34 3.08 -2.39
CA MET A 1 16.47 3.11 -3.58
C MET A 1 15.63 4.37 -3.49
N PRO A 2 15.69 5.27 -4.47
CA PRO A 2 14.81 6.44 -4.49
C PRO A 2 13.35 5.99 -4.56
N GLY A 3 12.44 6.74 -3.93
CA GLY A 3 11.01 6.52 -4.08
C GLY A 3 10.53 6.91 -5.48
N ILE A 4 9.41 6.32 -5.91
CA ILE A 4 8.79 6.62 -7.20
C ILE A 4 7.54 7.47 -6.97
N LEU A 5 7.42 8.54 -7.74
CA LEU A 5 6.21 9.34 -7.87
C LEU A 5 5.63 9.07 -9.26
N ALA A 6 4.38 8.61 -9.32
CA ALA A 6 3.68 8.35 -10.55
C ALA A 6 2.20 8.77 -10.42
N GLY A 7 1.52 8.96 -11.55
CA GLY A 7 0.12 9.37 -11.57
C GLY A 7 -0.86 8.25 -11.18
N THR A 8 -0.43 6.99 -11.27
CA THR A 8 -1.22 5.81 -10.92
C THR A 8 -0.39 4.77 -10.16
N VAL A 9 -1.07 3.84 -9.48
CA VAL A 9 -0.43 2.71 -8.81
C VAL A 9 0.24 1.76 -9.81
N GLU A 10 -0.36 1.57 -10.98
CA GLU A 10 0.18 0.73 -12.06
C GLU A 10 1.51 1.29 -12.59
N ASP A 11 1.56 2.60 -12.87
CA ASP A 11 2.79 3.27 -13.30
C ASP A 11 3.89 3.20 -12.23
N ALA A 12 3.52 3.36 -10.96
CA ALA A 12 4.46 3.22 -9.84
C ALA A 12 5.02 1.80 -9.75
N LEU A 13 4.18 0.77 -9.95
CA LEU A 13 4.58 -0.63 -9.96
C LEU A 13 5.54 -0.94 -11.12
N MET A 14 5.24 -0.44 -12.32
CA MET A 14 6.08 -0.60 -13.51
C MET A 14 7.43 0.09 -13.35
N ALA A 15 7.45 1.33 -12.85
CA ALA A 15 8.69 2.03 -12.58
C ALA A 15 9.52 1.31 -11.50
N TYR A 16 8.86 0.77 -10.46
CA TYR A 16 9.54 0.04 -9.38
C TYR A 16 10.19 -1.23 -9.88
N SER A 17 9.48 -2.03 -10.69
CA SER A 17 10.02 -3.26 -11.27
C SER A 17 11.18 -3.00 -12.23
N ALA A 18 11.23 -1.84 -12.89
CA ALA A 18 12.33 -1.46 -13.78
C ALA A 18 13.61 -1.02 -13.04
N ILE A 19 13.48 -0.35 -11.88
CA ILE A 19 14.64 0.20 -11.15
C ILE A 19 15.11 -0.65 -9.98
N VAL A 20 14.36 -1.69 -9.61
CA VAL A 20 14.72 -2.57 -8.49
C VAL A 20 15.92 -3.44 -8.83
N ASP A 21 17.00 -3.23 -8.10
CA ASP A 21 18.19 -4.08 -8.21
C ASP A 21 17.94 -5.47 -7.58
N GLN A 22 17.91 -6.49 -8.42
CA GLN A 22 17.80 -7.91 -8.05
C GLN A 22 19.13 -8.67 -8.28
N SER A 23 20.24 -7.96 -8.52
CA SER A 23 21.55 -8.61 -8.73
C SER A 23 22.16 -9.17 -7.44
N GLN A 24 21.70 -8.72 -6.28
CA GLN A 24 22.17 -9.19 -4.98
C GLN A 24 21.59 -10.57 -4.64
N PRO A 25 22.37 -11.44 -3.97
CA PRO A 25 21.88 -12.73 -3.49
C PRO A 25 20.64 -12.60 -2.59
N SER A 26 19.76 -13.60 -2.66
CA SER A 26 18.47 -13.59 -1.94
C SER A 26 18.58 -13.49 -0.41
N TYR A 27 19.72 -13.89 0.17
CA TYR A 27 19.99 -13.76 1.59
C TYR A 27 20.33 -12.31 2.03
N LEU A 28 20.77 -11.46 1.10
CA LEU A 28 20.96 -10.02 1.34
C LEU A 28 19.70 -9.22 1.03
N ARG A 29 18.90 -9.69 0.07
CA ARG A 29 17.68 -9.02 -0.37
C ARG A 29 16.63 -10.04 -0.78
N PRO A 30 15.40 -10.00 -0.22
CA PRO A 30 14.35 -10.91 -0.65
C PRO A 30 14.06 -10.75 -2.14
N GLU A 31 13.65 -11.85 -2.77
CA GLU A 31 13.20 -11.85 -4.16
C GLU A 31 12.04 -10.89 -4.34
N LEU A 32 12.05 -10.16 -5.45
CA LEU A 32 10.99 -9.25 -5.83
C LEU A 32 9.69 -10.02 -6.04
N ASN A 33 8.71 -9.76 -5.17
CA ASN A 33 7.34 -10.21 -5.34
C ASN A 33 6.47 -9.00 -5.68
N LEU A 34 5.79 -9.06 -6.83
CA LEU A 34 4.89 -7.98 -7.29
C LEU A 34 3.43 -8.39 -7.06
N PRO A 35 2.56 -7.48 -6.60
CA PRO A 35 1.14 -7.77 -6.44
C PRO A 35 0.45 -7.98 -7.80
N GLN A 36 -0.50 -8.93 -7.85
CA GLN A 36 -1.39 -9.10 -8.99
C GLN A 36 -2.56 -8.11 -8.89
N LEU A 37 -2.44 -6.94 -9.52
CA LEU A 37 -3.43 -5.85 -9.39
C LEU A 37 -4.85 -6.24 -9.86
N GLY A 38 -4.97 -7.21 -10.76
CA GLY A 38 -6.26 -7.73 -11.23
C GLY A 38 -6.95 -8.72 -10.27
N SER A 39 -6.34 -9.05 -9.13
CA SER A 39 -6.86 -10.03 -8.18
C SER A 39 -7.08 -9.43 -6.80
N THR A 40 -8.26 -9.67 -6.22
CA THR A 40 -8.62 -9.24 -4.86
C THR A 40 -8.60 -10.39 -3.83
N LEU A 41 -8.26 -11.61 -4.26
CA LEU A 41 -8.40 -12.83 -3.45
C LEU A 41 -7.64 -12.78 -2.11
N SER A 42 -6.45 -12.16 -2.09
CA SER A 42 -5.63 -12.06 -0.88
C SER A 42 -5.88 -10.78 -0.07
N ILE A 43 -6.63 -9.83 -0.63
CA ILE A 43 -6.82 -8.51 -0.03
C ILE A 43 -7.63 -8.62 1.26
N GLY A 44 -8.65 -9.47 1.34
CA GLY A 44 -9.55 -9.56 2.49
C GLY A 44 -8.91 -9.98 3.82
N ASN A 45 -7.73 -10.62 3.80
CA ASN A 45 -7.04 -11.09 5.01
C ASN A 45 -6.11 -10.04 5.65
N ILE A 46 -6.06 -8.83 5.10
CA ILE A 46 -5.22 -7.74 5.61
C ILE A 46 -5.91 -7.09 6.83
N LYS A 47 -5.13 -6.89 7.90
CA LYS A 47 -5.54 -6.16 9.11
C LYS A 47 -4.82 -4.82 9.16
N LEU A 48 -5.53 -3.75 9.49
CA LEU A 48 -4.96 -2.40 9.58
C LEU A 48 -4.88 -1.95 11.03
N ALA A 49 -3.69 -1.60 11.48
CA ALA A 49 -3.50 -0.95 12.78
C ALA A 49 -3.60 0.57 12.63
N ARG A 50 -4.42 1.22 13.46
CA ARG A 50 -4.52 2.69 13.56
C ARG A 50 -4.04 3.15 14.92
N TYR A 51 -3.00 4.00 14.94
CA TYR A 51 -2.64 4.71 16.17
C TYR A 51 -3.47 5.98 16.32
N GLY A 52 -4.51 5.93 17.16
CA GLY A 52 -5.53 6.98 17.25
C GLY A 52 -4.99 8.39 17.53
N LYS A 53 -3.97 8.53 18.41
CA LYS A 53 -3.37 9.85 18.70
C LYS A 53 -2.71 10.45 17.46
N TRP A 54 -1.86 9.68 16.79
CA TRP A 54 -1.13 10.16 15.61
C TRP A 54 -2.05 10.33 14.39
N PHE A 55 -2.98 9.41 14.17
CA PHE A 55 -3.93 9.50 13.06
C PHE A 55 -4.82 10.75 13.17
N ASN A 56 -5.24 11.11 14.38
CA ASN A 56 -6.14 12.23 14.61
C ASN A 56 -5.42 13.59 14.72
N ASP A 57 -4.10 13.61 14.77
CA ASP A 57 -3.25 14.82 14.81
C ASP A 57 -3.08 15.42 13.40
N SER A 58 -4.22 15.69 12.76
CA SER A 58 -4.33 16.25 11.41
C SER A 58 -5.54 17.16 11.28
N ALA A 59 -5.57 17.98 10.22
CA ALA A 59 -6.71 18.82 9.89
C ALA A 59 -7.98 17.96 9.68
N GLU A 60 -9.14 18.54 9.98
CA GLU A 60 -10.41 17.81 10.00
C GLU A 60 -10.78 17.22 8.64
N ASP A 61 -10.50 17.93 7.56
CA ASP A 61 -10.72 17.50 6.18
C ASP A 61 -9.85 16.29 5.82
N ILE A 62 -8.57 16.31 6.21
CA ILE A 62 -7.64 15.17 6.04
C ILE A 62 -8.15 13.96 6.82
N ARG A 63 -8.46 14.15 8.11
CA ARG A 63 -8.96 13.07 8.97
C ARG A 63 -10.25 12.46 8.42
N SER A 64 -11.21 13.29 8.00
CA SER A 64 -12.48 12.86 7.40
C SER A 64 -12.27 12.09 6.09
N CYS A 65 -11.34 12.53 5.25
CA CYS A 65 -10.97 11.83 4.02
C CYS A 65 -10.41 10.43 4.32
N CYS A 66 -9.44 10.34 5.24
CA CYS A 66 -8.84 9.06 5.62
C CYS A 66 -9.85 8.12 6.28
N ASP A 67 -10.73 8.63 7.16
CA ASP A 67 -11.79 7.82 7.78
C ASP A 67 -12.77 7.26 6.73
N LYS A 68 -13.15 8.05 5.71
CA LYS A 68 -13.97 7.56 4.58
C LYS A 68 -13.26 6.46 3.80
N ALA A 69 -11.96 6.60 3.55
CA ALA A 69 -11.16 5.57 2.87
C ALA A 69 -11.11 4.27 3.69
N LEU A 70 -10.91 4.36 5.01
CA LEU A 70 -10.94 3.18 5.90
C LEU A 70 -12.32 2.51 5.92
N GLN A 71 -13.41 3.29 5.95
CA GLN A 71 -14.77 2.76 5.85
C GLN A 71 -15.00 2.03 4.52
N ALA A 72 -14.51 2.57 3.41
CA ALA A 72 -14.59 1.92 2.10
C ALA A 72 -13.83 0.59 2.08
N LEU A 73 -12.62 0.53 2.66
CA LEU A 73 -11.84 -0.71 2.76
C LEU A 73 -12.55 -1.77 3.61
N ARG A 74 -13.13 -1.36 4.76
CA ARG A 74 -13.94 -2.23 5.60
C ARG A 74 -15.17 -2.76 4.87
N ALA A 75 -15.87 -1.90 4.14
CA ALA A 75 -17.10 -2.27 3.42
C ALA A 75 -16.83 -3.22 2.24
N ASN A 76 -15.73 -3.03 1.50
CA ASN A 76 -15.42 -3.82 0.31
C ASN A 76 -14.62 -5.09 0.59
N TYR A 77 -13.75 -5.09 1.61
CA TYR A 77 -12.80 -6.17 1.87
C TYR A 77 -12.85 -6.73 3.30
N GLY A 78 -13.71 -6.20 4.17
CA GLY A 78 -13.85 -6.69 5.54
C GLY A 78 -12.69 -6.31 6.47
N TRP A 79 -11.83 -5.38 6.07
CA TRP A 79 -10.67 -4.95 6.84
C TRP A 79 -11.07 -4.41 8.23
N GLN A 80 -10.28 -4.80 9.23
CA GLN A 80 -10.42 -4.38 10.64
C GLN A 80 -9.12 -3.81 11.17
#